data_AF-A0A358N875-F1
#
_entry.id   AF-A0A358N875-F1
#
_cell.length_a   1.000
_cell.length_b   1.000
_cell.length_c   1.000
_cell.angle_alpha   90.00
_cell.angle_beta   90.00
_cell.angle_gamma   90.00
#
_symmetry.space_group_name_H-M   'P 1'
#
loop_
_entity.id
_entity.type
_entity.pdbx_description
1 polymer ?
#
loop_
_entity_poly.entity_id
_entity_poly.type
_entity_poly.pdbx_seq_one_letter_code
_entity_poly.pdbx_strand_id
1 'polypeptide(L)'
;KYSTKPSSRLPQGKISLHLAEQKLPPMDDELVFKSASTVPMSSSHWQDRINPEDASQDPNENLFRWDGKFVAHPDIPGSWQVISRVEDIKDFDPAAKNAKARNAPFSAITFKTDGRTSEPVWAWSGNVLMDLDRYQALKMQVKQIDEVEYLFVEAGGFSVRQKPGWKSAWFVLRKM
;
A
#
# COMPACT_ATOMS: atom_id res chain seq x y z
N LYS A 1 -46.96 -59.64 2.41
CA LYS A 1 -47.04 -58.27 1.85
C LYS A 1 -45.77 -58.06 1.02
N TYR A 2 -45.88 -58.10 -0.31
CA TYR A 2 -44.73 -58.04 -1.22
C TYR A 2 -44.35 -56.58 -1.48
N SER A 3 -43.08 -56.25 -1.29
CA SER A 3 -42.49 -54.96 -1.67
C SER A 3 -42.25 -54.97 -3.18
N THR A 4 -43.04 -54.20 -3.93
CA THR A 4 -42.90 -54.06 -5.38
C THR A 4 -41.65 -53.26 -5.73
N LYS A 5 -40.77 -53.83 -6.54
CA LYS A 5 -39.63 -53.12 -7.13
C LYS A 5 -40.13 -52.12 -8.19
N PRO A 6 -39.50 -50.93 -8.32
CA PRO A 6 -39.95 -49.91 -9.28
C PRO A 6 -39.77 -50.39 -10.74
N SER A 7 -40.78 -50.09 -11.57
CA SER A 7 -40.99 -50.65 -12.93
C SER A 7 -40.39 -49.82 -14.08
N SER A 8 -39.60 -48.78 -13.83
CA SER A 8 -38.93 -48.05 -14.90
C SER A 8 -37.50 -47.65 -14.53
N ARG A 9 -36.58 -47.80 -15.48
CA ARG A 9 -35.21 -47.28 -15.37
C ARG A 9 -35.24 -45.80 -15.69
N LEU A 10 -35.32 -44.95 -14.67
CA LEU A 10 -34.97 -43.54 -14.82
C LEU A 10 -33.46 -43.45 -15.09
N PRO A 11 -33.00 -42.87 -16.21
CA PRO A 11 -31.58 -42.71 -16.47
C PRO A 11 -31.01 -41.69 -15.47
N GLN A 12 -30.30 -42.18 -14.46
CA GLN A 12 -29.50 -41.36 -13.57
C GLN A 12 -28.20 -41.02 -14.29
N GLY A 13 -28.24 -39.96 -15.11
CA GLY A 13 -27.03 -39.39 -15.68
C GLY A 13 -26.09 -38.95 -14.56
N LYS A 14 -24.92 -39.57 -14.47
CA LYS A 14 -23.86 -39.11 -13.56
C LYS A 14 -23.20 -37.90 -14.20
N ILE A 15 -23.30 -36.74 -13.56
CA ILE A 15 -22.53 -35.56 -13.91
C ILE A 15 -21.26 -35.60 -13.06
N SER A 16 -20.10 -35.75 -13.69
CA SER A 16 -18.81 -35.63 -13.02
C SER A 16 -18.28 -34.22 -13.25
N LEU A 17 -18.45 -33.34 -12.26
CA LEU A 17 -17.86 -32.01 -12.24
C LEU A 17 -16.39 -32.12 -11.80
N HIS A 18 -15.46 -31.92 -12.74
CA HIS A 18 -14.05 -31.70 -12.41
C HIS A 18 -13.83 -30.19 -12.27
N LEU A 19 -13.67 -29.72 -11.03
CA LEU A 19 -13.19 -28.38 -10.74
C LEU A 19 -11.66 -28.46 -10.72
N ALA A 20 -11.01 -28.03 -11.80
CA ALA A 20 -9.60 -27.74 -11.76
C ALA A 20 -9.43 -26.37 -11.10
N GLU A 21 -8.51 -26.27 -10.14
CA GLU A 21 -8.04 -24.98 -9.66
C GLU A 21 -7.51 -24.20 -10.86
N GLN A 22 -8.23 -23.15 -11.26
CA GLN A 22 -7.73 -22.23 -12.26
C GLN A 22 -6.50 -21.60 -11.64
N LYS A 23 -5.30 -21.98 -12.11
CA LYS A 23 -4.09 -21.22 -11.84
C LYS A 23 -4.45 -19.78 -12.17
N LEU A 24 -4.52 -18.92 -11.14
CA LEU A 24 -4.67 -17.49 -11.35
C LEU A 24 -3.66 -17.14 -12.45
N PRO A 25 -4.07 -16.44 -13.53
CA PRO A 25 -3.08 -15.94 -14.47
C PRO A 25 -2.01 -15.25 -13.62
N PRO A 26 -0.71 -15.49 -13.86
CA PRO A 26 0.33 -14.81 -13.10
C PRO A 26 -0.04 -13.34 -13.09
N MET A 27 -0.33 -12.79 -11.90
CA MET A 27 -0.71 -11.39 -11.77
C MET A 27 0.53 -10.62 -12.23
N ASP A 28 0.51 -10.18 -13.48
CA ASP A 28 1.61 -9.43 -14.05
C ASP A 28 1.70 -8.11 -13.28
N ASP A 29 2.92 -7.63 -13.03
CA ASP A 29 3.19 -6.39 -12.28
C ASP A 29 2.45 -5.19 -12.91
N GLU A 30 2.12 -5.28 -14.20
CA GLU A 30 1.30 -4.31 -14.92
C GLU A 30 -0.15 -4.24 -14.41
N LEU A 31 -0.78 -5.36 -14.04
CA LEU A 31 -2.12 -5.38 -13.48
C LEU A 31 -2.15 -4.77 -12.07
N VAL A 32 -1.10 -5.02 -11.28
CA VAL A 32 -0.94 -4.41 -9.95
C VAL A 32 -0.78 -2.89 -10.09
N PHE A 33 0.01 -2.42 -11.04
CA PHE A 33 0.15 -0.98 -11.27
C PHE A 33 -1.15 -0.33 -11.78
N LYS A 34 -1.94 -1.03 -12.61
CA LYS A 34 -3.27 -0.55 -13.06
C LYS A 34 -4.27 -0.45 -11.90
N SER A 35 -4.20 -1.35 -10.91
CA SER A 35 -5.13 -1.35 -9.77
C SER A 35 -5.00 -0.07 -8.93
N ALA A 36 -3.80 0.52 -8.86
CA ALA A 36 -3.54 1.78 -8.16
C ALA A 36 -4.38 2.95 -8.67
N SER A 37 -4.76 2.94 -9.96
CA SER A 37 -5.64 3.97 -10.55
C SER A 37 -7.14 3.73 -10.28
N THR A 38 -7.49 2.53 -9.83
CA THR A 38 -8.89 2.10 -9.68
C THR A 38 -9.35 2.19 -8.23
N VAL A 39 -8.51 1.80 -7.28
CA VAL A 39 -8.88 1.70 -5.86
C VAL A 39 -8.50 3.00 -5.13
N PRO A 40 -9.47 3.69 -4.49
CA PRO A 40 -9.16 4.85 -3.66
C PRO A 40 -8.40 4.43 -2.39
N MET A 41 -7.40 5.22 -2.01
CA MET A 41 -6.46 4.91 -0.93
C MET A 41 -6.60 5.84 0.26
N SER A 42 -6.36 5.32 1.45
CA SER A 42 -6.25 6.15 2.66
C SER A 42 -4.95 6.96 2.63
N SER A 43 -4.97 8.19 3.14
CA SER A 43 -3.80 9.09 3.16
C SER A 43 -3.82 9.95 4.41
N SER A 44 -2.75 10.68 4.69
CA SER A 44 -2.77 11.66 5.77
C SER A 44 -3.82 12.76 5.57
N HIS A 45 -4.10 13.17 4.33
CA HIS A 45 -5.18 14.13 4.04
C HIS A 45 -6.57 13.59 4.40
N TRP A 46 -6.82 12.31 4.13
CA TRP A 46 -8.04 11.62 4.54
C TRP A 46 -8.11 11.51 6.07
N GLN A 47 -7.01 11.11 6.71
CA GLN A 47 -6.92 10.92 8.16
C GLN A 47 -7.16 12.22 8.95
N ASP A 48 -6.72 13.36 8.42
CA ASP A 48 -6.89 14.68 9.05
C ASP A 48 -8.36 15.15 9.05
N ARG A 49 -9.22 14.57 8.19
CA ARG A 49 -10.61 15.00 7.99
C ARG A 49 -11.63 14.05 8.60
N ILE A 50 -11.29 12.77 8.72
CA ILE A 50 -12.17 11.80 9.33
C ILE A 50 -12.22 12.01 10.85
N ASN A 51 -13.43 12.07 11.39
CA ASN A 51 -13.70 12.10 12.81
C ASN A 51 -14.39 10.78 13.21
N PRO A 52 -13.71 9.89 13.95
CA PRO A 52 -14.30 8.63 14.42
C PRO A 52 -15.58 8.81 15.25
N GLU A 53 -15.74 9.97 15.89
CA GLU A 53 -16.88 10.28 16.76
C GLU A 53 -18.09 10.83 15.98
N ASP A 54 -17.91 11.17 14.69
CA ASP A 54 -18.95 11.68 13.83
C ASP A 54 -19.41 10.61 12.83
N ALA A 55 -20.43 9.86 13.22
CA ALA A 55 -21.02 8.79 12.40
C ALA A 55 -21.76 9.30 11.15
N SER A 56 -21.90 10.63 10.96
CA SER A 56 -22.52 11.20 9.76
C SER A 56 -21.55 11.34 8.58
N GLN A 57 -20.24 11.27 8.84
CA GLN A 57 -19.22 11.35 7.81
C GLN A 57 -19.17 10.06 6.98
N ASP A 58 -19.08 10.18 5.67
CA ASP A 58 -18.80 9.04 4.78
C ASP A 58 -17.29 8.73 4.78
N PRO A 59 -16.87 7.53 5.22
CA PRO A 59 -15.45 7.15 5.23
C PRO A 59 -14.79 7.10 3.84
N ASN A 60 -15.59 7.12 2.76
CA ASN A 60 -15.08 7.12 1.39
C ASN A 60 -14.81 8.52 0.84
N GLU A 61 -15.25 9.58 1.52
CA GLU A 61 -14.92 10.94 1.16
C GLU A 61 -13.43 11.23 1.42
N ASN A 62 -12.83 12.09 0.59
CA ASN A 62 -11.44 12.54 0.72
C ASN A 62 -10.37 11.45 0.60
N LEU A 63 -10.73 10.21 0.21
CA LEU A 63 -9.74 9.20 -0.14
C LEU A 63 -8.89 9.68 -1.32
N PHE A 64 -7.60 9.34 -1.28
CA PHE A 64 -6.66 9.64 -2.35
C PHE A 64 -7.00 8.81 -3.59
N ARG A 65 -7.10 9.45 -4.74
CA ARG A 65 -7.33 8.82 -6.04
C ARG A 65 -6.21 9.19 -6.98
N TRP A 66 -5.42 8.21 -7.37
CA TRP A 66 -4.40 8.41 -8.39
C TRP A 66 -5.03 8.32 -9.78
N ASP A 67 -4.66 9.22 -10.68
CA ASP A 67 -5.21 9.32 -12.03
C ASP A 67 -4.55 8.36 -13.04
N GLY A 68 -3.63 7.52 -12.57
CA GLY A 68 -2.86 6.59 -13.39
C GLY A 68 -1.73 7.26 -14.19
N LYS A 69 -1.52 8.58 -14.05
CA LYS A 69 -0.43 9.29 -14.71
C LYS A 69 0.77 9.36 -13.78
N PHE A 70 1.86 8.76 -14.23
CA PHE A 70 3.12 8.84 -13.53
C PHE A 70 3.70 10.26 -13.63
N VAL A 71 4.08 10.81 -12.49
CA VAL A 71 4.81 12.07 -12.37
C VAL A 71 6.20 11.74 -11.87
N ALA A 72 7.23 12.05 -12.65
CA ALA A 72 8.60 11.84 -12.21
C ALA A 72 8.99 12.86 -11.13
N HIS A 73 9.74 12.41 -10.13
CA HIS A 73 10.48 13.28 -9.21
C HIS A 73 11.97 13.00 -9.41
N PRO A 74 12.83 13.97 -9.78
CA PRO A 74 14.21 13.70 -10.19
C PRO A 74 15.09 13.12 -9.06
N ASP A 75 14.81 13.46 -7.80
CA ASP A 75 15.67 13.08 -6.68
C ASP A 75 15.37 11.69 -6.08
N ILE A 76 14.19 11.13 -6.36
CA ILE A 76 13.70 9.87 -5.75
C ILE A 76 14.24 8.60 -6.43
N PRO A 77 14.40 8.51 -7.77
CA PRO A 77 14.91 7.33 -8.44
C PRO A 77 16.23 6.84 -7.84
N GLY A 78 16.36 5.51 -7.77
CA GLY A 78 17.51 4.84 -7.17
C GLY A 78 17.12 4.00 -5.96
N SER A 79 18.13 3.46 -5.29
CA SER A 79 17.94 2.53 -4.19
C SER A 79 18.15 3.21 -2.84
N TRP A 80 17.27 2.92 -1.90
CA TRP A 80 17.22 3.55 -0.59
C TRP A 80 17.13 2.49 0.50
N GLN A 81 17.90 2.69 1.57
CA GLN A 81 17.89 1.82 2.75
C GLN A 81 17.17 2.51 3.90
N VAL A 82 16.27 1.80 4.58
CA VAL A 82 15.61 2.29 5.79
C VAL A 82 16.60 2.28 6.96
N ILE A 83 16.82 3.45 7.56
CA ILE A 83 17.79 3.64 8.65
C ILE A 83 17.13 3.95 9.99
N SER A 84 15.98 4.62 9.99
CA SER A 84 15.33 5.11 11.21
C SER A 84 13.81 5.24 11.05
N ARG A 85 13.13 5.44 12.18
CA ARG A 85 11.73 5.86 12.26
C ARG A 85 11.63 7.01 13.27
N VAL A 86 10.96 8.10 12.89
CA VAL A 86 10.76 9.31 13.70
C VAL A 86 9.28 9.71 13.70
N GLU A 87 8.80 10.40 14.74
CA GLU A 87 7.40 10.85 14.80
C GLU A 87 7.18 12.09 13.93
N ASP A 88 8.09 13.06 13.98
CA ASP A 88 8.16 14.19 13.05
C ASP A 88 9.50 14.20 12.31
N ILE A 89 9.50 14.72 11.08
CA ILE A 89 10.72 14.88 10.27
C ILE A 89 11.77 15.73 11.01
N LYS A 90 11.33 16.69 11.83
CA LYS A 90 12.22 17.57 12.62
C LYS A 90 12.96 16.83 13.74
N ASP A 91 12.47 15.66 14.15
CA ASP A 91 13.06 14.88 15.24
C ASP A 91 14.24 14.03 14.76
N PHE A 92 14.46 13.95 13.44
CA PHE A 92 15.59 13.21 12.88
C PHE A 92 16.89 14.01 13.01
N ASP A 93 17.83 13.43 13.76
CA ASP A 93 19.21 13.90 13.87
C ASP A 93 20.15 12.84 13.27
N PRO A 94 20.85 13.12 12.15
CA PRO A 94 21.74 12.16 11.52
C PRO A 94 22.98 11.82 12.36
N ALA A 95 23.40 12.68 13.28
CA ALA A 95 24.55 12.46 14.16
C ALA A 95 24.19 11.65 15.41
N ALA A 96 22.91 11.61 15.79
CA ALA A 96 22.44 10.85 16.94
C ALA A 96 22.28 9.35 16.67
N LYS A 97 22.27 8.57 17.76
CA LYS A 97 21.90 7.15 17.69
C LYS A 97 20.39 7.03 17.49
N ASN A 98 19.99 7.03 16.23
CA ASN A 98 18.61 6.92 15.81
C ASN A 98 17.96 5.59 16.22
N ALA A 99 16.66 5.64 16.54
CA ALA A 99 15.88 4.45 16.82
C ALA A 99 15.78 3.56 15.57
N LYS A 100 15.98 2.24 15.74
CA LYS A 100 15.81 1.31 14.63
C LYS A 100 14.39 1.41 14.08
N ALA A 101 14.25 1.40 12.76
CA ALA A 101 12.98 1.39 12.06
C ALA A 101 12.22 0.06 12.28
N ARG A 102 11.57 -0.09 13.44
CA ARG A 102 10.74 -1.26 13.75
C ARG A 102 9.50 -1.25 12.84
N ASN A 103 9.13 -2.44 12.38
CA ASN A 103 7.94 -2.68 11.54
C ASN A 103 7.96 -1.91 10.21
N ALA A 104 9.14 -1.62 9.66
CA ALA A 104 9.22 -1.16 8.28
C ALA A 104 8.75 -2.29 7.34
N PRO A 105 7.92 -2.00 6.33
CA PRO A 105 7.42 -3.02 5.39
C PRO A 105 8.54 -3.65 4.56
N PHE A 106 9.65 -2.93 4.40
CA PHE A 106 10.86 -3.37 3.70
C PHE A 106 12.10 -2.80 4.42
N SER A 107 13.26 -3.42 4.23
CA SER A 107 14.54 -2.91 4.73
C SER A 107 15.22 -1.95 3.76
N ALA A 108 14.93 -2.10 2.47
CA ALA A 108 15.37 -1.23 1.40
C ALA A 108 14.34 -1.26 0.26
N ILE A 109 14.31 -0.21 -0.56
CA ILE A 109 13.43 -0.11 -1.72
C ILE A 109 14.15 0.60 -2.87
N THR A 110 13.95 0.14 -4.10
CA THR A 110 14.45 0.80 -5.32
C THR A 110 13.30 1.45 -6.06
N PHE A 111 13.36 2.77 -6.29
CA PHE A 111 12.39 3.50 -7.10
C PHE A 111 12.85 3.52 -8.57
N LYS A 112 12.03 2.94 -9.46
CA LYS A 112 12.28 2.91 -10.90
C LYS A 112 11.67 4.15 -11.57
N THR A 113 12.19 4.54 -12.72
CA THR A 113 11.76 5.76 -13.44
C THR A 113 10.39 5.64 -14.12
N ASP A 114 9.72 4.48 -14.02
CA ASP A 114 8.39 4.19 -14.57
C ASP A 114 7.29 4.19 -13.50
N GLY A 115 7.60 4.61 -12.27
CA GLY A 115 6.68 4.59 -11.13
C GLY A 115 6.60 3.24 -10.41
N ARG A 116 7.30 2.21 -10.88
CA ARG A 116 7.38 0.94 -10.15
C ARG A 116 8.49 0.99 -9.10
N THR A 117 8.48 0.01 -8.20
CA THR A 117 9.56 -0.18 -7.24
C THR A 117 10.19 -1.57 -7.34
N SER A 118 11.14 -1.89 -6.46
CA SER A 118 11.62 -3.26 -6.23
C SER A 118 10.57 -4.14 -5.55
N GLU A 119 9.60 -3.53 -4.86
CA GLU A 119 8.52 -4.23 -4.18
C GLU A 119 7.28 -4.27 -5.09
N PRO A 120 6.72 -5.45 -5.40
CA PRO A 120 5.73 -5.62 -6.46
C PRO A 120 4.39 -4.93 -6.13
N VAL A 121 4.04 -4.83 -4.85
CA VAL A 121 2.79 -4.18 -4.37
C VAL A 121 2.98 -2.70 -4.04
N TRP A 122 4.08 -2.10 -4.49
CA TRP A 122 4.39 -0.70 -4.24
C TRP A 122 4.63 0.05 -5.54
N ALA A 123 3.91 1.15 -5.69
CA ALA A 123 4.01 2.08 -6.82
C ALA A 123 4.32 3.49 -6.30
N TRP A 124 4.90 4.35 -7.12
CA TRP A 124 5.17 5.73 -6.73
C TRP A 124 4.89 6.70 -7.87
N SER A 125 4.52 7.93 -7.51
CA SER A 125 4.31 9.03 -8.44
C SER A 125 4.47 10.35 -7.70
N GLY A 126 5.30 11.25 -8.23
CA GLY A 126 5.66 12.52 -7.61
C GLY A 126 6.19 12.29 -6.20
N ASN A 127 5.47 12.83 -5.22
CA ASN A 127 5.79 12.74 -3.79
C ASN A 127 4.91 11.73 -3.04
N VAL A 128 4.39 10.72 -3.72
CA VAL A 128 3.48 9.73 -3.14
C VAL A 128 3.99 8.33 -3.42
N LEU A 129 4.17 7.55 -2.36
CA LEU A 129 4.39 6.11 -2.39
C LEU A 129 3.07 5.42 -2.07
N MET A 130 2.60 4.60 -2.98
CA MET A 130 1.33 3.88 -2.91
C MET A 130 1.60 2.43 -2.48
N ASP A 131 1.09 2.06 -1.30
CA ASP A 131 0.99 0.68 -0.83
C ASP A 131 -0.31 0.09 -1.37
N LEU A 132 -0.19 -0.82 -2.33
CA LEU A 132 -1.33 -1.43 -3.02
C LEU A 132 -1.86 -2.69 -2.31
N ASP A 133 -1.15 -3.17 -1.29
CA ASP A 133 -1.63 -4.23 -0.41
C ASP A 133 -2.57 -3.65 0.65
N ARG A 134 -2.19 -2.53 1.25
CA ARG A 134 -2.97 -1.83 2.29
C ARG A 134 -3.86 -0.70 1.76
N TYR A 135 -3.75 -0.39 0.48
CA TYR A 135 -4.40 0.75 -0.17
C TYR A 135 -4.17 2.06 0.60
N GLN A 136 -2.89 2.40 0.77
CA GLN A 136 -2.45 3.64 1.41
C GLN A 136 -1.59 4.47 0.47
N ALA A 137 -1.82 5.78 0.46
CA ALA A 137 -1.00 6.76 -0.22
C ALA A 137 -0.15 7.50 0.82
N LEU A 138 1.13 7.15 0.86
CA LEU A 138 2.12 7.63 1.81
C LEU A 138 2.87 8.83 1.21
N LYS A 139 2.92 9.95 1.93
CA LYS A 139 3.73 11.09 1.48
C LYS A 139 5.21 10.76 1.52
N MET A 140 5.93 11.28 0.55
CA MET A 140 7.38 11.25 0.45
C MET A 140 7.94 12.68 0.48
N GLN A 141 9.08 12.86 1.14
CA GLN A 141 9.81 14.12 1.15
C GLN A 141 11.31 13.86 1.11
N VAL A 142 11.99 14.45 0.12
CA VAL A 142 13.45 14.47 0.08
C VAL A 142 13.94 15.68 0.86
N LYS A 143 14.92 15.50 1.76
CA LYS A 143 15.60 16.58 2.46
C LYS A 143 17.10 16.35 2.49
N GLN A 144 17.85 17.43 2.32
CA GLN A 144 19.28 17.45 2.58
C GLN A 144 19.53 17.87 4.04
N ILE A 145 20.32 17.08 4.76
CA ILE A 145 20.75 17.35 6.13
C ILE A 145 22.24 17.03 6.18
N ASP A 146 23.07 18.01 6.55
CA ASP A 146 24.53 17.90 6.58
C ASP A 146 25.13 17.35 5.27
N GLU A 147 24.71 17.92 4.13
CA GLU A 147 25.13 17.53 2.77
C GLU A 147 24.74 16.10 2.35
N VAL A 148 24.01 15.36 3.19
CA VAL A 148 23.49 14.03 2.89
C VAL A 148 22.00 14.11 2.56
N GLU A 149 21.61 13.44 1.48
CA GLU A 149 20.22 13.32 1.05
C GLU A 149 19.51 12.19 1.80
N TYR A 150 18.38 12.53 2.41
CA TYR A 150 17.48 11.60 3.09
C TYR A 150 16.10 11.66 2.47
N LEU A 151 15.49 10.49 2.32
CA LEU A 151 14.11 10.34 1.89
C LEU A 151 13.26 9.98 3.11
N PHE A 152 12.27 10.82 3.39
CA PHE A 152 11.27 10.59 4.43
C PHE A 152 10.01 10.04 3.77
N VAL A 153 9.50 8.92 4.29
CA VAL A 153 8.28 8.27 3.80
C VAL A 153 7.33 8.11 4.98
N GLU A 154 6.06 8.52 4.85
CA GLU A 154 5.06 8.27 5.90
C GLU A 154 4.98 6.77 6.20
N ALA A 155 4.91 6.40 7.48
CA ALA A 155 4.77 5.03 7.92
C ALA A 155 3.36 4.44 7.68
N GLY A 156 2.39 5.27 7.36
CA GLY A 156 1.00 4.88 7.16
C GLY A 156 0.31 4.51 8.47
N GLY A 157 -0.63 3.56 8.41
CA GLY A 157 -1.46 3.18 9.56
C GLY A 157 -2.72 4.03 9.73
N PHE A 158 -3.17 4.66 8.64
CA PHE A 158 -4.44 5.38 8.56
C PHE A 158 -5.61 4.46 8.88
N SER A 159 -6.52 4.93 9.74
CA SER A 159 -7.72 4.20 10.14
C SER A 159 -8.77 5.12 10.74
N VAL A 160 -10.04 4.73 10.59
CA VAL A 160 -11.18 5.33 11.31
C VAL A 160 -11.11 5.14 12.83
N ARG A 161 -10.15 4.34 13.33
CA ARG A 161 -9.94 4.12 14.77
C ARG A 161 -8.93 5.09 15.38
N GLN A 162 -8.17 5.84 14.56
CA GLN A 162 -7.22 6.81 15.06
C GLN A 162 -7.94 8.02 15.65
N LYS A 163 -7.43 8.55 16.75
CA LYS A 163 -8.02 9.73 17.38
C LYS A 163 -7.86 10.98 16.48
N PRO A 164 -8.77 11.97 16.57
CA PRO A 164 -8.59 13.25 15.92
C PRO A 164 -7.22 13.86 16.26
N GLY A 165 -6.51 14.35 15.24
CA GLY A 165 -5.16 14.93 15.38
C GLY A 165 -4.01 13.90 15.47
N TRP A 166 -4.29 12.60 15.35
CA TRP A 166 -3.24 11.59 15.17
C TRP A 166 -2.50 11.81 13.85
N LYS A 167 -1.18 11.63 13.87
CA LYS A 167 -0.30 11.75 12.70
C LYS A 167 0.49 10.48 12.50
N SER A 168 0.72 10.14 11.23
CA SER A 168 1.64 9.06 10.87
C SER A 168 3.07 9.49 11.19
N ALA A 169 3.82 8.58 11.80
CA ALA A 169 5.28 8.65 11.87
C ALA A 169 5.91 8.61 10.47
N TRP A 170 7.23 8.81 10.40
CA TRP A 170 8.03 8.81 9.18
C TRP A 170 9.14 7.77 9.27
N PHE A 171 9.30 6.97 8.22
CA PHE A 171 10.52 6.22 7.97
C PHE A 171 11.55 7.15 7.34
N VAL A 172 12.79 7.05 7.80
CA VAL A 172 13.93 7.77 7.24
C VAL A 172 14.77 6.79 6.46
N LEU A 173 14.99 7.11 5.20
CA LEU A 173 15.78 6.32 4.28
C LEU A 173 17.00 7.11 3.84
N ARG A 174 18.11 6.39 3.62
CA ARG A 174 19.35 6.92 3.06
C ARG A 174 19.61 6.28 1.71
N LYS A 175 20.08 7.07 0.75
CA LYS A 175 20.49 6.57 -0.56
C LYS A 175 21.62 5.55 -0.42
N MET A 176 21.57 4.47 -1.20
CA MET A 176 22.60 3.43 -1.27
C MET A 176 23.63 3.70 -2.35
#